data_AF-A0A9R1X3L7-F1
#
_entry.id   AF-A0A9R1X3L7-F1
#
_cell.length_a   1.000
_cell.length_b   1.000
_cell.length_c   1.000
_cell.angle_alpha   90.00
_cell.angle_beta   90.00
_cell.angle_gamma   90.00
#
_symmetry.space_group_name_H-M   'P 1'
#
loop_
_entity.id
_entity.type
_entity.pdbx_description
1 polymer ?
#
loop_
_entity_poly.entity_id
_entity_poly.type
_entity_poly.pdbx_seq_one_letter_code
_entity_poly.pdbx_strand_id
1 'polypeptide(L)'
;MVNISFNQLGGLCTLCFLEEVDNLINQNHLFKRSIILIKAWCYYESRILGAHHGLISTYALETLVLYIFHVFNNSFAGPLEVPYCFLEFFSNFDWENFCVNLWGLVPISSLPDVTRNSKSMFDFMLMWKYSYKIVAEPPRKDSGELLLNKDNKGQTFVSKHFNVIDPLRVSNNLGRSVSKGIFLIYFIILTFIRVYYVT
;
A
#
# COMPACT_ATOMS: atom_id res chain seq x y z
N MET A 1 -6.27 10.10 20.32
CA MET A 1 -4.98 10.49 20.94
C MET A 1 -4.16 11.20 19.87
N VAL A 2 -3.64 12.40 20.16
CA VAL A 2 -2.75 13.13 19.24
C VAL A 2 -1.32 12.67 19.52
N ASN A 3 -0.58 12.25 18.50
CA ASN A 3 0.85 11.92 18.61
C ASN A 3 1.66 13.12 18.08
N ILE A 4 2.60 13.64 18.89
CA ILE A 4 3.49 14.74 18.52
C ILE A 4 4.90 14.17 18.45
N SER A 5 5.49 14.24 17.26
CA SER A 5 6.85 13.76 16.97
C SER A 5 7.70 14.89 16.39
N PHE A 6 8.98 14.94 16.72
CA PHE A 6 9.92 15.91 16.16
C PHE A 6 10.72 15.31 15.01
N ASN A 7 10.86 16.05 13.91
CA ASN A 7 11.69 15.68 12.75
C ASN A 7 11.33 14.32 12.09
N GLN A 8 10.08 13.87 12.22
CA GLN A 8 9.62 12.63 11.63
C GLN A 8 9.13 12.85 10.19
N LEU A 9 10.05 13.26 9.31
CA LEU A 9 9.76 13.61 7.91
C LEU A 9 9.08 12.46 7.15
N GLY A 10 9.39 11.21 7.48
CA GLY A 10 8.75 10.04 6.85
C GLY A 10 7.23 10.04 6.95
N GLY A 11 6.65 10.45 8.08
CA GLY A 11 5.20 10.53 8.24
C GLY A 11 4.56 11.61 7.37
N LEU A 12 5.24 12.75 7.21
CA LEU A 12 4.83 13.82 6.29
C LEU A 12 4.94 13.37 4.84
N CYS A 13 6.02 12.71 4.46
CA CYS A 13 6.20 12.15 3.11
C CYS A 13 5.10 11.15 2.78
N THR A 14 4.76 10.24 3.69
CA THR A 14 3.64 9.30 3.53
C THR A 14 2.31 10.04 3.34
N LEU A 15 2.03 11.06 4.15
CA LEU A 15 0.80 11.86 4.03
C LEU A 15 0.73 12.56 2.66
N CYS A 16 1.77 13.29 2.27
CA CYS A 16 1.82 13.99 0.99
C CYS A 16 1.71 13.01 -0.19
N PHE A 17 2.35 11.84 -0.09
CA PHE A 17 2.25 10.80 -1.11
C PHE A 17 0.80 10.31 -1.29
N LEU A 18 0.11 9.96 -0.21
CA LEU A 18 -1.27 9.47 -0.28
C LEU A 18 -2.25 10.55 -0.73
N GLU A 19 -2.01 11.80 -0.33
CA GLU A 19 -2.78 12.96 -0.77
C GLU A 19 -2.66 13.17 -2.29
N GLU A 20 -1.43 13.15 -2.79
CA GLU A 20 -1.15 13.33 -4.21
C GLU A 20 -1.71 12.17 -5.05
N VAL A 21 -1.64 10.94 -4.55
CA VAL A 21 -2.26 9.77 -5.19
C VAL A 21 -3.78 9.92 -5.29
N ASP A 22 -4.46 10.35 -4.23
CA ASP A 22 -5.90 10.58 -4.25
C ASP A 22 -6.29 11.67 -5.28
N ASN A 23 -5.50 12.74 -5.36
CA ASN A 23 -5.66 13.79 -6.35
C ASN A 23 -5.44 13.28 -7.78
N LEU A 24 -4.47 12.39 -8.00
CA LEU A 24 -4.22 11.75 -9.29
C LEU A 24 -5.34 10.79 -9.71
N ILE A 25 -5.91 10.05 -8.75
CA ILE A 25 -7.07 9.20 -9.00
C ILE A 25 -8.28 10.05 -9.42
N ASN A 26 -8.44 11.24 -8.83
CA ASN A 26 -9.42 12.27 -9.22
C ASN A 26 -10.87 11.76 -9.38
N GLN A 27 -11.29 10.84 -8.51
CA GLN A 27 -12.64 10.26 -8.53
C GLN A 27 -13.43 10.68 -7.28
N ASN A 28 -13.53 11.99 -7.01
CA ASN A 28 -14.26 12.51 -5.83
C ASN A 28 -13.83 11.81 -4.52
N HIS A 29 -12.51 11.81 -4.28
CA HIS A 29 -11.87 11.19 -3.12
C HIS A 29 -12.25 9.72 -2.90
N LEU A 30 -12.50 8.97 -3.99
CA LEU A 30 -12.88 7.55 -3.93
C LEU A 30 -11.88 6.72 -3.13
N PHE A 31 -10.59 6.98 -3.31
CA PHE A 31 -9.51 6.29 -2.61
C PHE A 31 -9.59 6.53 -1.10
N LYS A 32 -9.62 7.78 -0.65
CA LYS A 32 -9.79 8.10 0.78
C LYS A 32 -11.09 7.54 1.38
N ARG A 33 -12.21 7.65 0.65
CA ARG A 33 -13.52 7.12 1.09
C ARG A 33 -13.47 5.60 1.27
N SER A 34 -12.80 4.90 0.35
CA SER A 34 -12.61 3.45 0.43
C SER A 34 -11.69 3.06 1.60
N ILE A 35 -10.60 3.81 1.82
CA ILE A 35 -9.72 3.63 2.98
C ILE A 35 -10.51 3.74 4.28
N ILE A 36 -11.42 4.71 4.41
CA ILE A 36 -12.24 4.87 5.62
C ILE A 36 -13.09 3.63 5.88
N LEU A 37 -13.75 3.09 4.85
CA LEU A 37 -14.59 1.89 4.97
C LEU A 37 -13.76 0.67 5.38
N ILE A 38 -12.62 0.44 4.73
CA ILE A 38 -11.75 -0.70 5.02
C ILE A 38 -11.15 -0.54 6.43
N LYS A 39 -10.71 0.66 6.81
CA LYS A 39 -10.25 0.94 8.19
C LYS A 39 -11.33 0.68 9.22
N ALA A 40 -12.56 1.10 8.96
CA ALA A 40 -13.68 0.88 9.88
C ALA A 40 -13.92 -0.62 10.07
N TRP A 41 -13.96 -1.40 8.98
CA TRP A 41 -14.07 -2.85 9.06
C TRP A 41 -12.88 -3.48 9.80
N CYS A 42 -11.65 -3.09 9.45
CA CYS A 42 -10.43 -3.60 10.08
C CYS A 42 -10.33 -3.29 11.59
N TYR A 43 -10.89 -2.15 12.02
CA TYR A 43 -10.82 -1.70 13.40
C TYR A 43 -11.96 -2.27 14.25
N TYR A 44 -13.20 -2.18 13.77
CA TYR A 44 -14.38 -2.56 14.54
C TYR A 44 -14.72 -4.05 14.45
N GLU A 45 -14.57 -4.65 13.26
CA GLU A 45 -14.98 -6.03 13.03
C GLU A 45 -13.81 -7.00 13.24
N SER A 46 -12.74 -6.87 12.44
CA SER A 46 -11.67 -7.87 12.44
C SER A 46 -10.54 -7.62 13.44
N ARG A 47 -10.46 -6.41 14.01
CA ARG A 47 -9.46 -6.00 15.02
C ARG A 47 -8.00 -6.26 14.58
N ILE A 48 -7.70 -6.00 13.31
CA ILE A 48 -6.40 -6.28 12.67
C ILE A 48 -5.53 -5.02 12.44
N LEU A 49 -5.94 -3.85 12.95
CA LEU A 49 -5.19 -2.60 12.82
C LEU A 49 -4.49 -2.18 14.12
N GLY A 50 -3.21 -1.82 14.03
CA GLY A 50 -2.43 -1.28 15.15
C GLY A 50 -1.02 -1.87 15.27
N ALA A 51 -0.05 -1.28 14.57
CA ALA A 51 1.33 -1.79 14.51
C ALA A 51 2.00 -1.96 15.89
N HIS A 52 1.70 -1.07 16.85
CA HIS A 52 2.22 -1.16 18.22
C HIS A 52 1.80 -2.45 18.94
N HIS A 53 0.70 -3.08 18.50
CA HIS A 53 0.19 -4.35 19.03
C HIS A 53 0.56 -5.55 18.15
N GLY A 54 1.52 -5.39 17.22
CA GLY A 54 1.91 -6.44 16.29
C GLY A 54 0.87 -6.73 15.17
N LEU A 55 -0.03 -5.77 14.93
CA LEU A 55 -1.05 -5.82 13.90
C LEU A 55 -0.62 -5.09 12.63
N ILE A 56 -1.49 -5.01 11.62
CA ILE A 56 -1.25 -4.29 10.37
C ILE A 56 -1.17 -2.79 10.68
N SER A 57 -0.15 -2.12 10.14
CA SER A 57 -0.02 -0.66 10.27
C SER A 57 -1.02 0.05 9.36
N THR A 58 -1.46 1.24 9.75
CA THR A 58 -2.36 2.06 8.92
C THR A 58 -1.80 2.29 7.52
N TYR A 59 -0.49 2.54 7.43
CA TYR A 59 0.18 2.77 6.15
C TYR A 59 0.29 1.49 5.29
N ALA A 60 0.53 0.33 5.91
CA ALA A 60 0.50 -0.95 5.20
C ALA A 60 -0.88 -1.20 4.59
N LEU A 61 -1.96 -0.95 5.35
CA LEU A 61 -3.33 -1.09 4.85
C LEU A 61 -3.60 -0.13 3.68
N GLU A 62 -3.27 1.15 3.83
CA GLU A 62 -3.44 2.16 2.77
C GLU A 62 -2.67 1.80 1.49
N THR A 63 -1.46 1.26 1.62
CA THR A 63 -0.65 0.78 0.50
C THR A 63 -1.30 -0.41 -0.21
N LEU A 64 -1.92 -1.33 0.54
CA LEU A 64 -2.67 -2.45 -0.04
C LEU A 64 -3.93 -1.97 -0.76
N VAL A 65 -4.66 -1.00 -0.21
CA VAL A 65 -5.80 -0.40 -0.91
C VAL A 65 -5.34 0.28 -2.20
N LEU A 66 -4.22 1.00 -2.17
CA LEU A 66 -3.66 1.63 -3.37
C LEU A 66 -3.27 0.58 -4.43
N TYR A 67 -2.74 -0.56 -4.00
CA TYR A 67 -2.47 -1.68 -4.89
C TYR A 67 -3.75 -2.22 -5.57
N ILE A 68 -4.88 -2.28 -4.87
CA ILE A 68 -6.17 -2.64 -5.48
C ILE A 68 -6.59 -1.62 -6.54
N PHE A 69 -6.44 -0.33 -6.28
CA PHE A 69 -6.67 0.71 -7.29
C PHE A 69 -5.79 0.52 -8.53
N HIS A 70 -4.53 0.10 -8.34
CA HIS A 70 -3.61 -0.21 -9.42
C HIS A 70 -4.11 -1.39 -10.27
N VAL A 71 -4.41 -2.53 -9.62
CA VAL A 71 -4.77 -3.78 -10.30
C VAL A 71 -6.08 -3.65 -11.08
N PHE A 72 -7.07 -2.96 -10.53
CA PHE A 72 -8.39 -2.80 -11.14
C PHE A 72 -8.50 -1.55 -12.02
N ASN A 73 -7.38 -0.90 -12.32
CA ASN A 73 -7.33 0.30 -13.16
C ASN A 73 -8.36 1.38 -12.74
N ASN A 74 -8.47 1.66 -11.43
CA ASN A 74 -9.38 2.65 -10.83
C ASN A 74 -10.83 2.52 -11.37
N SER A 75 -11.20 1.34 -11.84
CA SER A 75 -12.50 1.06 -12.40
C SER A 75 -13.36 0.53 -11.28
N PHE A 76 -14.00 1.44 -10.56
CA PHE A 76 -14.94 1.12 -9.50
C PHE A 76 -16.18 2.00 -9.64
N ALA A 77 -17.36 1.39 -9.50
CA ALA A 77 -18.65 2.05 -9.42
C ALA A 77 -18.81 2.89 -8.13
N GLY A 78 -18.08 2.55 -7.06
CA GLY A 78 -18.14 3.30 -5.81
C GLY A 78 -17.26 2.73 -4.69
N PRO A 79 -17.24 3.41 -3.53
CA PRO A 79 -16.29 3.09 -2.45
C PRO A 79 -16.58 1.76 -1.76
N LEU A 80 -17.76 1.16 -1.97
CA LEU A 80 -18.12 -0.17 -1.44
C LEU A 80 -17.56 -1.31 -2.28
N GLU A 81 -17.34 -1.09 -3.58
CA GLU A 81 -16.76 -2.10 -4.47
C GLU A 81 -15.27 -2.32 -4.17
N VAL A 82 -14.56 -1.28 -3.75
CA VAL A 82 -13.14 -1.38 -3.39
C VAL A 82 -12.89 -2.37 -2.24
N PRO A 83 -13.61 -2.31 -1.09
CA PRO A 83 -13.54 -3.36 -0.06
C PRO A 83 -13.84 -4.76 -0.59
N TYR A 84 -14.83 -4.91 -1.48
CA TYR A 84 -15.14 -6.20 -2.09
C TYR A 84 -13.95 -6.74 -2.88
N CYS A 85 -13.41 -5.95 -3.82
CA CYS A 85 -12.24 -6.32 -4.62
C CYS A 85 -11.00 -6.54 -3.75
N PHE A 86 -10.83 -5.76 -2.68
CA PHE A 86 -9.74 -5.93 -1.71
C PHE A 86 -9.79 -7.31 -1.04
N LEU A 87 -10.97 -7.72 -0.55
CA LEU A 87 -11.17 -9.01 0.09
C LEU A 87 -10.99 -10.15 -0.93
N GLU A 88 -11.59 -10.02 -2.11
CA GLU A 88 -11.50 -11.00 -3.19
C GLU A 88 -10.04 -11.22 -3.63
N PHE A 89 -9.30 -10.14 -3.87
CA PHE A 89 -7.91 -10.21 -4.31
C PHE A 89 -7.00 -10.79 -3.22
N PHE A 90 -7.00 -10.22 -2.01
CA PHE A 90 -6.03 -10.63 -0.97
C PHE A 90 -6.36 -11.97 -0.31
N SER A 91 -7.60 -12.47 -0.43
CA SER A 91 -7.93 -13.85 -0.03
C SER A 91 -7.32 -14.90 -0.96
N ASN A 92 -7.01 -14.53 -2.21
CA ASN A 92 -6.38 -15.40 -3.21
C ASN A 92 -4.89 -15.13 -3.41
N PHE A 93 -4.34 -14.13 -2.71
CA PHE A 93 -2.96 -13.73 -2.90
C PHE A 93 -1.98 -14.75 -2.32
N ASP A 94 -0.98 -15.11 -3.11
CA ASP A 94 0.11 -16.01 -2.67
C ASP A 94 1.15 -15.26 -1.84
N TRP A 95 0.84 -15.11 -0.55
CA TRP A 95 1.71 -14.48 0.44
C TRP A 95 2.99 -15.27 0.75
N GLU A 96 3.03 -16.57 0.40
CA GLU A 96 4.18 -17.43 0.67
C GLU A 96 5.30 -17.22 -0.33
N ASN A 97 4.95 -16.92 -1.59
CA ASN A 97 5.93 -16.76 -2.66
C ASN A 97 6.10 -15.31 -3.13
N PHE A 98 5.16 -14.40 -2.85
CA PHE A 98 5.19 -13.04 -3.38
C PHE A 98 5.10 -11.94 -2.31
N CYS A 99 5.73 -10.81 -2.63
CA CYS A 99 5.55 -9.54 -1.94
C CYS A 99 4.66 -8.63 -2.77
N VAL A 100 3.82 -7.84 -2.09
CA VAL A 100 3.07 -6.76 -2.72
C VAL A 100 3.98 -5.56 -2.90
N ASN A 101 4.07 -5.04 -4.12
CA ASN A 101 4.69 -3.77 -4.42
C ASN A 101 3.75 -2.95 -5.34
N LEU A 102 3.86 -1.62 -5.39
CA LEU A 102 2.96 -0.79 -6.21
C LEU A 102 3.26 -0.82 -7.72
N TRP A 103 4.32 -1.51 -8.13
CA TRP A 103 4.76 -1.70 -9.51
C TRP A 103 4.48 -3.12 -10.04
N GLY A 104 3.84 -4.00 -9.24
CA GLY A 104 3.64 -5.42 -9.53
C GLY A 104 3.96 -6.38 -8.37
N LEU A 105 4.00 -7.67 -8.68
CA LEU A 105 4.33 -8.73 -7.71
C LEU A 105 5.84 -9.00 -7.72
N VAL A 106 6.45 -9.14 -6.54
CA VAL A 106 7.87 -9.53 -6.41
C VAL A 106 7.97 -10.94 -5.86
N PRO A 107 8.56 -11.90 -6.59
CA PRO A 107 8.90 -13.20 -6.02
C PRO A 107 9.87 -13.03 -4.85
N ILE A 108 9.60 -13.65 -3.70
CA ILE A 108 10.48 -13.59 -2.52
C ILE A 108 11.88 -14.13 -2.86
N SER A 109 11.96 -15.12 -3.75
CA SER A 109 13.21 -15.70 -4.26
C SER A 109 14.10 -14.70 -5.02
N SER A 110 13.54 -13.58 -5.50
CA SER A 110 14.26 -12.53 -6.24
C SER A 110 14.81 -11.41 -5.34
N LEU A 111 14.56 -11.47 -4.04
CA LEU A 111 15.08 -10.52 -3.07
C LEU A 111 16.54 -10.85 -2.71
N PRO A 112 17.44 -9.85 -2.55
CA PRO A 112 17.16 -8.41 -2.51
C PRO A 112 17.30 -7.69 -3.87
N ASP A 113 17.65 -8.37 -4.95
CA ASP A 113 18.09 -7.72 -6.19
C ASP A 113 17.03 -6.84 -6.86
N VAL A 114 15.75 -7.20 -6.76
CA VAL A 114 14.65 -6.35 -7.26
C VAL A 114 14.54 -5.02 -6.51
N THR A 115 14.88 -4.99 -5.22
CA THR A 115 14.85 -3.74 -4.43
C THR A 115 15.97 -2.77 -4.77
N ARG A 116 17.06 -3.24 -5.41
CA ARG A 116 18.16 -2.38 -5.86
C ARG A 116 17.81 -1.56 -7.10
N ASN A 117 16.92 -2.08 -7.95
CA ASN A 117 16.46 -1.44 -9.19
C ASN A 117 15.13 -0.71 -9.00
N SER A 118 14.82 -0.29 -7.76
CA SER A 118 13.53 0.32 -7.45
C SER A 118 13.34 1.65 -8.17
N LYS A 119 12.14 1.79 -8.76
CA LYS A 119 11.66 3.04 -9.32
C LYS A 119 11.33 4.03 -8.19
N SER A 120 11.55 5.32 -8.43
CA SER A 120 11.25 6.38 -7.46
C SER A 120 9.74 6.62 -7.33
N MET A 121 9.33 7.36 -6.29
CA MET A 121 7.96 7.88 -6.16
C MET A 121 7.53 8.68 -7.41
N PHE A 122 8.46 9.45 -7.98
CA PHE A 122 8.22 10.23 -9.20
C PHE A 122 7.90 9.29 -10.38
N ASP A 123 8.66 8.22 -10.55
CA ASP A 123 8.42 7.23 -11.60
C ASP A 123 7.08 6.52 -11.42
N PHE A 124 6.68 6.25 -10.17
CA PHE A 124 5.35 5.71 -9.86
C PHE A 124 4.24 6.68 -10.26
N MET A 125 4.32 7.95 -9.83
CA MET A 125 3.33 8.97 -10.20
C MET A 125 3.26 9.18 -11.70
N LEU A 126 4.41 9.15 -12.37
CA LEU A 126 4.52 9.30 -13.81
C LEU A 126 3.86 8.11 -14.53
N MET A 127 4.18 6.87 -14.12
CA MET A 127 3.51 5.66 -14.61
C MET A 127 2.00 5.73 -14.40
N TRP A 128 1.54 6.15 -13.23
CA TRP A 128 0.13 6.30 -12.91
C TRP A 128 -0.53 7.33 -13.83
N LYS A 129 0.08 8.52 -13.98
CA LYS A 129 -0.41 9.57 -14.89
C LYS A 129 -0.50 9.08 -16.34
N TYR A 130 0.48 8.30 -16.80
CA TYR A 130 0.46 7.70 -18.15
C TYR A 130 -0.59 6.61 -18.32
N SER A 131 -0.90 5.85 -17.26
CA SER A 131 -1.92 4.81 -17.30
C SER A 131 -3.35 5.38 -17.38
N TYR A 132 -3.58 6.65 -16.96
CA TYR A 132 -4.92 7.24 -16.87
C TYR A 132 -5.31 8.33 -17.90
N LYS A 133 -4.44 8.84 -18.79
CA LYS A 133 -4.79 9.44 -20.12
C LYS A 133 -3.65 10.19 -20.86
N ILE A 134 -3.82 10.31 -22.18
CA ILE A 134 -3.18 11.28 -23.13
C ILE A 134 -3.32 12.75 -22.66
N VAL A 135 -2.18 13.46 -22.75
CA VAL A 135 -1.90 14.92 -22.95
C VAL A 135 -2.51 15.94 -21.97
N ALA A 136 -1.64 16.61 -21.19
CA ALA A 136 -1.23 18.01 -21.39
C ALA A 136 -0.34 18.47 -20.22
N GLU A 137 0.62 19.32 -20.56
CA GLU A 137 1.62 20.01 -19.74
C GLU A 137 2.91 19.25 -19.37
N PRO A 138 4.08 19.72 -19.87
CA PRO A 138 5.37 19.29 -19.35
C PRO A 138 5.51 19.72 -17.88
N PRO A 139 6.17 18.92 -17.04
CA PRO A 139 6.29 19.22 -15.62
C PRO A 139 7.02 20.55 -15.42
N ARG A 140 6.43 21.47 -14.65
CA ARG A 140 7.14 22.64 -14.12
C ARG A 140 8.31 22.13 -13.28
N LYS A 141 9.53 22.61 -13.57
CA LYS A 141 10.80 22.21 -12.94
C LYS A 141 10.99 22.73 -11.50
N ASP A 142 9.94 22.83 -10.70
CA ASP A 142 10.02 23.32 -9.32
C ASP A 142 9.56 22.30 -8.27
N SER A 143 9.51 21.02 -8.63
CA SER A 143 9.43 19.95 -7.63
C SER A 143 10.84 19.65 -7.16
N GLY A 144 11.30 20.36 -6.11
CA GLY A 144 12.56 20.06 -5.44
C GLY A 144 12.66 18.55 -5.23
N GLU A 145 13.79 17.96 -5.67
CA GLU A 145 14.09 16.54 -5.49
C GLU A 145 13.75 16.15 -4.05
N LEU A 146 12.61 15.49 -3.85
CA LEU A 146 12.21 15.00 -2.55
C LEU A 146 13.34 14.04 -2.14
N LEU A 147 14.07 14.42 -1.09
CA LEU A 147 15.32 13.83 -0.62
C LEU A 147 15.12 12.40 -0.06
N LEU A 148 14.41 11.52 -0.76
CA LEU A 148 14.03 10.19 -0.30
C LEU A 148 15.10 9.12 -0.57
N ASN A 149 16.17 9.45 -1.29
CA ASN A 149 17.18 8.47 -1.71
C ASN A 149 18.52 8.54 -0.96
N LYS A 150 18.70 9.42 0.02
CA LYS A 150 20.01 9.58 0.68
C LYS A 150 20.32 8.55 1.77
N ASP A 151 19.32 7.81 2.29
CA ASP A 151 19.52 6.88 3.42
C ASP A 151 19.52 5.38 3.04
N ASN A 152 19.42 5.04 1.76
CA ASN A 152 19.35 3.63 1.32
C ASN A 152 20.71 2.92 1.20
N LYS A 153 21.81 3.56 1.61
CA LYS A 153 23.15 2.94 1.57
C LYS A 153 23.32 1.94 2.73
N GLY A 154 22.78 0.72 2.56
CA GLY A 154 23.18 -0.45 3.34
C GLY A 154 22.07 -1.35 3.89
N GLN A 155 20.80 -0.95 3.81
CA GLN A 155 19.71 -1.76 4.36
C GLN A 155 19.04 -2.63 3.29
N THR A 156 19.03 -3.94 3.52
CA THR A 156 18.37 -4.94 2.67
C THR A 156 16.95 -5.20 3.16
N PHE A 157 16.02 -5.41 2.22
CA PHE A 157 14.67 -5.83 2.55
C PHE A 157 14.67 -7.18 3.28
N VAL A 158 13.94 -7.26 4.39
CA VAL A 158 13.79 -8.49 5.19
C VAL A 158 12.36 -9.01 5.03
N SER A 159 12.22 -10.18 4.42
CA SER A 159 10.93 -10.85 4.29
C SER A 159 10.47 -11.46 5.61
N LYS A 160 9.15 -11.59 5.74
CA LYS A 160 8.42 -12.20 6.87
C LYS A 160 7.20 -12.93 6.31
N HIS A 161 6.10 -12.99 7.06
CA HIS A 161 4.85 -13.64 6.65
C HIS A 161 3.91 -12.69 5.88
N PHE A 162 4.00 -11.39 6.17
CA PHE A 162 3.22 -10.35 5.51
C PHE A 162 4.19 -9.38 4.86
N ASN A 163 4.30 -9.42 3.54
CA ASN A 163 5.35 -8.74 2.81
C ASN A 163 4.76 -7.67 1.89
N VAL A 164 4.87 -6.42 2.34
CA VAL A 164 4.44 -5.24 1.58
C VAL A 164 5.63 -4.30 1.49
N ILE A 165 6.12 -4.08 0.27
CA ILE A 165 7.26 -3.22 0.00
C ILE A 165 6.79 -1.76 0.08
N ASP A 166 7.47 -0.98 0.92
CA ASP A 166 7.21 0.45 1.07
C ASP A 166 7.55 1.21 -0.22
N PRO A 167 6.59 1.93 -0.83
CA PRO A 167 6.81 2.70 -2.05
C PRO A 167 7.82 3.84 -1.91
N LEU A 168 7.94 4.40 -0.71
CA LEU A 168 8.85 5.52 -0.42
C LEU A 168 10.22 5.03 0.04
N ARG A 169 10.32 3.77 0.47
CA ARG A 169 11.58 3.16 0.94
C ARG A 169 11.59 1.65 0.69
N VAL A 170 12.02 1.22 -0.48
CA VAL A 170 11.97 -0.20 -0.90
C VAL A 170 12.70 -1.22 -0.02
N SER A 171 13.64 -0.80 0.82
CA SER A 171 14.28 -1.65 1.83
C SER A 171 13.36 -1.96 3.03
N ASN A 172 12.25 -1.24 3.15
CA ASN A 172 11.34 -1.27 4.28
C ASN A 172 10.15 -2.19 4.00
N ASN A 173 10.01 -3.23 4.82
CA ASN A 173 8.81 -4.06 4.83
C ASN A 173 7.76 -3.41 5.75
N LEU A 174 6.63 -2.98 5.19
CA LEU A 174 5.52 -2.39 5.95
C LEU A 174 4.80 -3.42 6.84
N GLY A 175 4.93 -4.69 6.50
CA GLY A 175 4.40 -5.82 7.26
C GLY A 175 5.27 -6.32 8.40
N ARG A 176 6.43 -5.68 8.67
CA ARG A 176 7.39 -6.15 9.68
C ARG A 176 6.81 -6.34 11.09
N SER A 177 5.79 -5.55 11.45
CA SER A 177 5.11 -5.65 12.76
C SER A 177 4.21 -6.88 12.88
N VAL A 178 3.71 -7.41 11.77
CA VAL A 178 2.71 -8.49 11.76
C VAL A 178 3.32 -9.80 12.24
N SER A 179 2.74 -10.40 13.28
CA SER A 179 3.16 -11.72 13.76
C SER A 179 2.58 -12.84 12.89
N LYS A 180 3.16 -14.05 12.96
CA LYS A 180 2.63 -15.21 12.21
C LYS A 180 1.19 -15.55 12.60
N GLY A 181 0.86 -15.46 13.90
CA GLY A 181 -0.50 -15.71 14.40
C GLY A 181 -1.52 -14.70 13.89
N ILE A 182 -1.16 -13.41 13.88
CA ILE A 182 -2.03 -12.36 13.32
C ILE A 182 -2.20 -12.51 11.81
N PHE A 183 -1.14 -12.87 11.09
CA PHE A 183 -1.23 -13.17 9.67
C PHE A 183 -2.21 -14.33 9.38
N LEU A 184 -2.17 -15.40 10.18
CA LEU A 184 -3.13 -16.50 10.05
C LEU A 184 -4.57 -16.06 10.34
N ILE A 185 -4.79 -15.23 11.38
CA ILE A 185 -6.12 -14.66 11.67
C ILE A 185 -6.62 -13.80 10.51
N TYR A 186 -5.77 -12.94 9.98
CA TYR A 186 -6.07 -12.13 8.79
C TYR A 186 -6.50 -13.02 7.61
N PHE A 187 -5.72 -14.06 7.30
CA PHE A 187 -6.00 -14.98 6.19
C PHE A 187 -7.31 -15.75 6.41
N ILE A 188 -7.59 -16.20 7.63
CA ILE A 188 -8.85 -16.86 8.00
C ILE A 188 -10.03 -15.90 7.81
N ILE A 189 -9.92 -14.66 8.27
CA ILE A 189 -10.99 -13.66 8.15
C ILE A 189 -11.28 -13.35 6.68
N LEU A 190 -10.24 -13.19 5.85
CA LEU A 190 -10.39 -12.97 4.42
C LEU A 190 -11.09 -14.16 3.74
N THR A 191 -10.68 -15.38 4.06
CA THR A 191 -11.25 -16.60 3.48
C THR A 191 -12.70 -16.81 3.91
N PHE A 192 -13.01 -16.56 5.19
CA PHE A 192 -14.37 -16.65 5.72
C PHE A 192 -15.29 -15.66 5.01
N ILE A 193 -14.90 -14.39 4.89
CA ILE A 193 -15.75 -13.38 4.24
C ILE A 193 -16.01 -13.73 2.78
N ARG A 194 -15.01 -14.29 2.07
CA ARG A 194 -15.21 -14.77 0.70
C ARG A 194 -16.32 -15.82 0.62
N VAL A 195 -16.29 -16.81 1.50
CA VAL A 195 -17.26 -17.93 1.50
C VAL A 195 -18.70 -17.47 1.80
N TYR A 196 -18.87 -16.40 2.57
CA TYR A 196 -20.21 -15.98 3.03
C TYR A 196 -20.78 -14.75 2.32
N TYR A 197 -19.94 -13.93 1.68
CA TYR A 197 -20.37 -12.63 1.14
C TYR A 197 -20.00 -12.36 -0.32
N VAL A 198 -19.19 -13.24 -0.94
CA VAL A 198 -18.63 -13.02 -2.30
C VAL A 198 -19.10 -14.09 -3.30
N THR A 199 -19.60 -15.25 -2.83
CA THR A 199 -20.24 -16.31 -3.64
C THR A 199 -21.74 -16.16 -3.70
#